data_AF-A0A7K1SKI2-F1
#
_entry.id   AF-A0A7K1SKI2-F1
#
_cell.length_a   1.000
_cell.length_b   1.000
_cell.length_c   1.000
_cell.angle_alpha   90.00
_cell.angle_beta   90.00
_cell.angle_gamma   90.00
#
_symmetry.space_group_name_H-M   'P 1'
#
loop_
_entity.id
_entity.type
_entity.pdbx_description
1 polymer ?
#
loop_
_entity_poly.entity_id
_entity_poly.type
_entity_poly.pdbx_seq_one_letter_code
_entity_poly.pdbx_strand_id
1 'polypeptide(L)'
;MNAHFPAITICFLTLIFNACSSHQPTDTQATDSTTIAAASRPDTEVEITGHMVDLGLTEATDWRGINLGDEFAKVKGLEKGESFESDAEHIGYTIELKNLESADMLYYQTDKKVSAIDVDLFLNSRQSVTDYQKDLESYFTGRYGAPKPGDGGTVWTEQKGYKISLKDVSKGKDFGLKIKIGLVNGSPTASKK
;
A
#
# COMPACT_ATOMS: atom_id res chain seq x y z
N MET A 1 29.59 48.42 -35.83
CA MET A 1 28.73 49.23 -36.71
C MET A 1 28.90 48.73 -38.13
N ASN A 2 27.85 48.13 -38.69
CA ASN A 2 27.44 48.23 -40.10
C ASN A 2 26.12 47.46 -40.23
N ALA A 3 25.07 48.20 -40.57
CA ALA A 3 23.70 47.75 -40.74
C ALA A 3 23.49 47.22 -42.16
N HIS A 4 22.49 46.35 -42.34
CA HIS A 4 21.32 46.52 -43.22
C HIS A 4 20.67 45.17 -43.59
N PHE A 5 19.43 45.00 -43.09
CA PHE A 5 18.33 44.16 -43.61
C PHE A 5 17.76 44.74 -44.93
N PRO A 6 16.71 44.22 -45.59
CA PRO A 6 16.09 42.87 -45.65
C PRO A 6 15.77 42.41 -47.11
N ALA A 7 15.30 41.18 -47.32
CA ALA A 7 14.42 40.88 -48.47
C ALA A 7 13.43 39.76 -48.15
N ILE A 8 12.15 40.13 -48.14
CA ILE A 8 10.95 39.30 -48.06
C ILE A 8 10.71 38.67 -49.44
N THR A 9 10.32 37.40 -49.51
CA THR A 9 9.51 36.89 -50.63
C THR A 9 8.49 35.87 -50.12
N ILE A 10 7.24 36.28 -50.30
CA ILE A 10 5.96 35.59 -50.14
C ILE A 10 5.70 34.73 -51.39
N CYS A 11 5.18 33.50 -51.26
CA CYS A 11 4.12 33.02 -52.17
C CYS A 11 3.45 31.69 -51.73
N PHE A 12 2.14 31.80 -51.45
CA PHE A 12 1.00 30.92 -51.79
C PHE A 12 1.15 29.39 -51.69
N LEU A 13 0.46 28.69 -50.77
CA LEU A 13 -1.00 28.42 -50.62
C LEU A 13 -1.58 27.45 -51.67
N THR A 14 -1.95 26.24 -51.24
CA THR A 14 -3.20 25.58 -51.64
C THR A 14 -3.76 24.69 -50.53
N LEU A 15 -5.04 24.90 -50.27
CA LEU A 15 -5.94 24.14 -49.39
C LEU A 15 -6.38 22.84 -50.07
N ILE A 16 -6.62 21.80 -49.27
CA ILE A 16 -7.69 20.84 -49.57
C ILE A 16 -8.48 20.55 -48.28
N PHE A 17 -9.78 20.84 -48.37
CA PHE A 17 -10.80 20.60 -47.37
C PHE A 17 -11.09 19.09 -47.25
N ASN A 18 -11.14 18.56 -46.03
CA ASN A 18 -11.99 17.43 -45.71
C ASN A 18 -13.04 17.87 -44.71
N ALA A 19 -14.28 17.88 -45.17
CA ALA A 19 -15.47 18.13 -44.37
C ALA A 19 -15.79 16.88 -43.55
N CYS A 20 -15.73 17.00 -42.22
CA CYS A 20 -16.44 16.08 -41.33
C CYS A 20 -17.66 16.82 -40.80
N SER A 21 -18.83 16.26 -41.05
CA SER A 21 -20.13 16.88 -40.77
C SER A 21 -20.37 17.06 -39.27
N SER A 22 -20.94 18.21 -38.94
CA SER A 22 -21.48 18.55 -37.63
C SER A 22 -22.83 17.88 -37.41
N HIS A 23 -23.02 17.22 -36.27
CA HIS A 23 -24.32 17.08 -35.64
C HIS A 23 -24.18 17.14 -34.11
N GLN A 24 -24.58 18.28 -33.55
CA GLN A 24 -25.08 18.45 -32.17
C GLN A 24 -26.07 19.62 -32.26
N PRO A 25 -27.18 19.64 -31.50
CA PRO A 25 -27.18 19.58 -30.02
C PRO A 25 -28.28 18.65 -29.45
N THR A 26 -28.19 18.15 -28.22
CA THR A 26 -28.68 18.86 -27.03
C THR A 26 -28.35 18.05 -25.77
N ASP A 27 -28.00 18.77 -24.71
CA ASP A 27 -27.86 18.32 -23.33
C ASP A 27 -28.91 17.29 -22.88
N THR A 28 -28.43 16.17 -22.34
CA THR A 28 -28.97 15.66 -21.09
C THR A 28 -27.80 15.29 -20.21
N GLN A 29 -27.75 15.98 -19.08
CA GLN A 29 -26.85 15.81 -17.95
C GLN A 29 -26.74 14.32 -17.57
N ALA A 30 -25.68 13.66 -18.03
CA ALA A 30 -25.22 12.41 -17.47
C ALA A 30 -24.07 12.73 -16.51
N THR A 31 -24.45 13.15 -15.30
CA THR A 31 -23.55 13.08 -14.15
C THR A 31 -23.38 11.60 -13.81
N ASP A 32 -22.59 10.87 -14.58
CA ASP A 32 -22.12 9.55 -14.17
C ASP A 32 -20.93 9.76 -13.24
N SER A 33 -21.21 10.36 -12.08
CA SER A 33 -20.38 10.15 -10.92
C SER A 33 -20.53 8.68 -10.58
N THR A 34 -19.66 7.84 -11.14
CA THR A 34 -19.32 6.56 -10.54
C THR A 34 -18.70 6.87 -9.18
N THR A 35 -19.58 7.19 -8.24
CA THR A 35 -19.30 7.09 -6.83
C THR A 35 -18.99 5.62 -6.67
N ILE A 36 -17.70 5.30 -6.54
CA ILE A 36 -17.27 4.00 -6.04
C ILE A 36 -17.98 3.92 -4.69
N ALA A 37 -19.11 3.22 -4.66
CA ALA A 37 -19.78 2.90 -3.42
C ALA A 37 -18.70 2.26 -2.55
N ALA A 38 -18.44 2.86 -1.40
CA ALA A 38 -17.57 2.28 -0.41
C ALA A 38 -18.15 0.91 -0.08
N ALA A 39 -17.61 -0.13 -0.72
CA ALA A 39 -18.08 -1.49 -0.50
C ALA A 39 -17.84 -1.78 0.97
N SER A 40 -18.96 -1.99 1.68
CA SER A 40 -19.01 -2.35 3.08
C SER A 40 -18.11 -3.55 3.28
N ARG A 41 -17.09 -3.34 4.11
CA ARG A 41 -16.24 -4.38 4.66
C ARG A 41 -17.13 -5.52 5.18
N PRO A 42 -16.73 -6.80 5.06
CA PRO A 42 -17.43 -7.87 5.76
C PRO A 42 -17.63 -7.48 7.23
N ASP A 43 -18.87 -7.55 7.70
CA ASP A 43 -19.32 -7.12 9.02
C ASP A 43 -18.88 -8.11 10.13
N THR A 44 -17.74 -8.76 9.92
CA THR A 44 -17.10 -9.57 10.93
C THR A 44 -16.26 -8.62 11.77
N GLU A 45 -16.81 -8.21 12.91
CA GLU A 45 -16.08 -7.51 13.96
C GLU A 45 -14.83 -8.33 14.28
N VAL A 46 -13.65 -7.76 14.03
CA VAL A 46 -12.38 -8.46 14.22
C VAL A 46 -11.94 -8.20 15.65
N GLU A 47 -12.16 -9.17 16.53
CA GLU A 47 -11.83 -9.03 17.95
C GLU A 47 -10.32 -8.74 18.15
N ILE A 48 -9.97 -7.50 18.46
CA ILE A 48 -8.58 -7.08 18.70
C ILE A 48 -8.16 -7.44 20.13
N THR A 49 -7.42 -8.53 20.29
CA THR A 49 -6.94 -9.00 21.60
C THR A 49 -5.46 -9.40 21.56
N GLY A 50 -4.89 -9.67 22.73
CA GLY A 50 -3.57 -10.28 22.86
C GLY A 50 -2.48 -9.53 22.11
N HIS A 51 -1.78 -10.25 21.24
CA HIS A 51 -0.65 -9.74 20.47
C HIS A 51 -1.04 -8.64 19.48
N MET A 52 -2.30 -8.58 19.03
CA MET A 52 -2.78 -7.56 18.09
C MET A 52 -2.81 -6.18 18.76
N VAL A 53 -3.16 -6.12 20.05
CA VAL A 53 -3.13 -4.88 20.85
C VAL A 53 -1.70 -4.40 21.04
N ASP A 54 -0.78 -5.32 21.36
CA ASP A 54 0.64 -5.00 21.55
C ASP A 54 1.27 -4.48 20.24
N LEU A 55 0.87 -5.04 19.08
CA LEU A 55 1.23 -4.54 17.75
C LEU A 55 0.51 -3.25 17.36
N GLY A 56 -0.42 -2.74 18.16
CA GLY A 56 -1.21 -1.53 17.88
C GLY A 56 -2.15 -1.66 16.68
N LEU A 57 -2.57 -2.88 16.35
CA LEU A 57 -3.53 -3.12 15.28
C LEU A 57 -4.91 -2.63 15.71
N THR A 58 -5.67 -2.19 14.72
CA THR A 58 -7.04 -1.77 14.92
C THR A 58 -7.93 -2.41 13.88
N GLU A 59 -9.23 -2.40 14.15
CA GLU A 59 -10.19 -2.75 13.13
C GLU A 59 -10.22 -1.73 12.01
N ALA A 60 -9.99 -0.43 12.24
CA ALA A 60 -10.21 0.58 11.21
C ALA A 60 -9.14 0.58 10.09
N THR A 61 -7.90 0.18 10.39
CA THR A 61 -6.75 0.46 9.51
C THR A 61 -5.93 -0.77 9.13
N ASP A 62 -5.29 -0.78 7.96
CA ASP A 62 -4.50 -1.94 7.49
C ASP A 62 -3.34 -2.28 8.45
N TRP A 63 -2.65 -1.27 8.97
CA TRP A 63 -1.61 -1.45 9.98
C TRP A 63 -1.42 -0.20 10.82
N ARG A 64 -1.57 -0.31 12.15
CA ARG A 64 -1.22 0.75 13.13
C ARG A 64 -1.71 2.18 12.80
N GLY A 65 -2.93 2.32 12.31
CA GLY A 65 -3.51 3.62 11.95
C GLY A 65 -3.26 4.07 10.51
N ILE A 66 -2.59 3.25 9.70
CA ILE A 66 -2.21 3.55 8.31
C ILE A 66 -2.89 2.55 7.37
N ASN A 67 -3.40 3.04 6.24
CA ASN A 67 -3.97 2.24 5.16
C ASN A 67 -3.12 2.35 3.89
N LEU A 68 -3.22 1.33 3.03
CA LEU A 68 -2.82 1.49 1.63
C LEU A 68 -3.62 2.63 0.98
N GLY A 69 -2.93 3.45 0.19
CA GLY A 69 -3.51 4.61 -0.49
C GLY A 69 -3.59 5.90 0.34
N ASP A 70 -3.23 5.86 1.63
CA ASP A 70 -3.11 7.07 2.44
C ASP A 70 -2.02 8.00 1.89
N GLU A 71 -2.16 9.31 2.13
CA GLU A 71 -1.10 10.27 1.87
C GLU A 71 0.16 9.88 2.64
N PHE A 72 1.26 9.62 1.94
CA PHE A 72 2.50 9.15 2.56
C PHE A 72 3.05 10.14 3.59
N ALA A 73 2.86 11.44 3.34
CA ALA A 73 3.27 12.50 4.25
C ALA A 73 2.61 12.42 5.65
N LYS A 74 1.48 11.70 5.79
CA LYS A 74 0.79 11.54 7.08
C LYS A 74 1.41 10.47 7.97
N VAL A 75 2.13 9.50 7.41
CA VAL A 75 2.65 8.34 8.15
C VAL A 75 3.49 8.78 9.36
N LYS A 76 4.36 9.79 9.19
CA LYS A 76 5.19 10.32 10.29
C LYS A 76 4.40 10.91 11.47
N GLY A 77 3.18 11.39 11.22
CA GLY A 77 2.29 11.88 12.27
C GLY A 77 1.43 10.81 12.92
N LEU A 78 1.32 9.63 12.28
CA LEU A 78 0.45 8.54 12.71
C LEU A 78 1.22 7.41 13.39
N GLU A 79 2.39 7.05 12.87
CA GLU A 79 3.22 6.02 13.48
C GLU A 79 3.85 6.53 14.79
N LYS A 80 3.83 5.67 15.79
CA LYS A 80 4.27 5.94 17.16
C LYS A 80 5.58 5.23 17.53
N GLY A 81 6.07 4.36 16.65
CA GLY A 81 7.38 3.73 16.79
C GLY A 81 8.54 4.70 16.66
N GLU A 82 9.74 4.23 17.02
CA GLU A 82 10.97 4.97 16.83
C GLU A 82 11.38 4.91 15.35
N SER A 83 11.61 6.07 14.73
CA SER A 83 12.04 6.11 13.33
C SER A 83 13.50 5.68 13.21
N PHE A 84 13.79 4.71 12.34
CA PHE A 84 15.15 4.23 12.09
C PHE A 84 15.65 4.49 10.66
N GLU A 85 14.75 4.71 9.71
CA GLU A 85 15.12 5.13 8.35
C GLU A 85 14.06 6.00 7.68
N SER A 86 14.50 6.81 6.72
CA SER A 86 13.63 7.60 5.86
C SER A 86 14.39 8.00 4.60
N ASP A 87 13.83 7.67 3.45
CA ASP A 87 14.33 8.10 2.15
C ASP A 87 13.18 8.47 1.19
N ALA A 88 13.47 8.48 -0.12
CA ALA A 88 12.49 8.86 -1.14
C ALA A 88 11.46 7.75 -1.43
N GLU A 89 11.76 6.49 -1.13
CA GLU A 89 10.94 5.33 -1.45
C GLU A 89 10.14 4.85 -0.23
N HIS A 90 10.70 4.96 0.97
CA HIS A 90 10.05 4.47 2.20
C HIS A 90 10.48 5.21 3.47
N ILE A 91 9.76 4.91 4.55
CA ILE A 91 10.10 5.31 5.93
C ILE A 91 9.92 4.10 6.85
N GLY A 92 10.86 3.96 7.77
CA GLY A 92 10.95 2.83 8.69
C GLY A 92 10.80 3.23 10.15
N TYR A 93 10.08 2.39 10.89
CA TYR A 93 9.85 2.53 12.33
C TYR A 93 9.99 1.20 13.04
N THR A 94 10.54 1.23 14.25
CA THR A 94 10.62 0.05 15.12
C THR A 94 9.78 0.26 16.37
N ILE A 95 9.23 -0.83 16.89
CA ILE A 95 8.57 -0.88 18.20
C ILE A 95 9.15 -2.00 19.04
N GLU A 96 9.34 -1.71 20.32
CA GLU A 96 9.65 -2.72 21.33
C GLU A 96 8.34 -3.34 21.83
N LEU A 97 8.34 -4.67 21.89
CA LEU A 97 7.25 -5.48 22.40
C LEU A 97 7.64 -6.07 23.76
N LYS A 98 6.70 -6.79 24.38
CA LYS A 98 7.00 -7.53 25.61
C LYS A 98 8.05 -8.61 25.33
N ASN A 99 8.66 -9.12 26.40
CA ASN A 99 9.61 -10.23 26.34
C ASN A 99 10.86 -9.99 25.47
N LEU A 100 11.30 -8.74 25.27
CA LEU A 100 12.44 -8.36 24.41
C LEU A 100 12.23 -8.69 22.91
N GLU A 101 10.99 -8.72 22.47
CA GLU A 101 10.61 -8.90 21.07
C GLU A 101 10.46 -7.53 20.42
N SER A 102 10.53 -7.45 19.09
CA SER A 102 10.36 -6.19 18.37
C SER A 102 9.64 -6.39 17.04
N ALA A 103 9.16 -5.29 16.46
CA ALA A 103 8.67 -5.27 15.10
C ALA A 103 9.24 -4.06 14.36
N ASP A 104 9.82 -4.32 13.19
CA ASP A 104 10.23 -3.28 12.25
C ASP A 104 9.17 -3.17 11.16
N MET A 105 8.72 -1.96 10.90
CA MET A 105 7.77 -1.63 9.84
C MET A 105 8.41 -0.73 8.80
N LEU A 106 8.20 -1.06 7.53
CA LEU A 106 8.50 -0.19 6.39
C LEU A 106 7.23 0.16 5.66
N TYR A 107 6.99 1.46 5.52
CA TYR A 107 5.93 2.02 4.70
C TYR A 107 6.55 2.50 3.40
N TYR A 108 6.17 1.91 2.28
CA TYR A 108 6.63 2.30 0.95
C TYR A 108 5.65 3.29 0.31
N GLN A 109 6.14 4.11 -0.61
CA GLN A 109 5.30 4.98 -1.41
C GLN A 109 5.41 4.80 -2.92
N THR A 110 4.32 5.14 -3.59
CA THR A 110 4.25 5.36 -5.03
C THR A 110 3.27 6.51 -5.27
N ASP A 111 3.63 7.48 -6.10
CA ASP A 111 2.82 8.68 -6.35
C ASP A 111 2.37 9.41 -5.06
N LYS A 112 3.27 9.47 -4.07
CA LYS A 112 3.05 10.09 -2.74
C LYS A 112 1.97 9.40 -1.88
N LYS A 113 1.57 8.18 -2.25
CA LYS A 113 0.62 7.35 -1.50
C LYS A 113 1.31 6.14 -0.92
N VAL A 114 0.85 5.67 0.25
CA VAL A 114 1.31 4.40 0.83
C VAL A 114 0.96 3.27 -0.14
N SER A 115 1.97 2.60 -0.68
CA SER A 115 1.82 1.56 -1.70
C SER A 115 2.03 0.14 -1.17
N ALA A 116 2.83 0.00 -0.12
CA ALA A 116 3.04 -1.25 0.59
C ALA A 116 3.44 -1.02 2.05
N ILE A 117 3.20 -2.04 2.87
CA ILE A 117 3.61 -2.12 4.27
C ILE A 117 4.33 -3.47 4.44
N ASP A 118 5.60 -3.43 4.76
CA ASP A 118 6.39 -4.60 5.13
C ASP A 118 6.62 -4.57 6.64
N VAL A 119 6.44 -5.72 7.30
CA VAL A 119 6.68 -5.84 8.74
C VAL A 119 7.52 -7.08 9.01
N ASP A 120 8.59 -6.91 9.77
CA ASP A 120 9.43 -7.98 10.27
C ASP A 120 9.31 -8.05 11.80
N LEU A 121 8.75 -9.16 12.31
CA LEU A 121 8.66 -9.45 13.76
C LEU A 121 9.88 -10.27 14.17
N PHE A 122 10.59 -9.79 15.17
CA PHE A 122 11.71 -10.48 15.81
C PHE A 122 11.25 -11.03 17.15
N LEU A 123 11.15 -12.35 17.24
CA LEU A 123 10.52 -13.04 18.36
C LEU A 123 11.54 -13.86 19.14
N ASN A 124 11.26 -14.12 20.42
CA ASN A 124 12.24 -14.78 21.30
C ASN A 124 12.05 -16.28 21.43
N SER A 125 10.96 -16.83 20.87
CA SER A 125 10.72 -18.27 20.95
C SER A 125 9.88 -18.80 19.80
N ARG A 126 9.96 -20.12 19.59
CA ARG A 126 9.06 -20.85 18.69
C ARG A 126 7.59 -20.71 19.11
N GLN A 127 7.34 -20.65 20.42
CA GLN A 127 6.00 -20.49 20.96
C GLN A 127 5.44 -19.11 20.57
N SER A 128 6.23 -18.04 20.75
CA SER A 128 5.87 -16.69 20.31
C SER A 128 5.51 -16.67 18.83
N VAL A 129 6.32 -17.29 17.96
CA VAL A 129 6.01 -17.38 16.51
C VAL A 129 4.63 -18.00 16.28
N THR A 130 4.35 -19.10 16.97
CA THR A 130 3.07 -19.82 16.83
C THR A 130 1.90 -18.96 17.30
N ASP A 131 2.05 -18.25 18.42
CA ASP A 131 1.00 -17.44 19.02
C ASP A 131 0.71 -16.17 18.18
N TYR A 132 1.75 -15.42 17.81
CA TYR A 132 1.60 -14.27 16.90
C TYR A 132 1.03 -14.70 15.54
N GLN A 133 1.50 -15.82 14.98
CA GLN A 133 1.00 -16.28 13.69
C GLN A 133 -0.50 -16.57 13.77
N LYS A 134 -0.96 -17.27 14.82
CA LYS A 134 -2.37 -17.58 15.02
C LYS A 134 -3.23 -16.31 15.13
N ASP A 135 -2.79 -15.35 15.95
CA ASP A 135 -3.52 -14.09 16.16
C ASP A 135 -3.57 -13.26 14.86
N LEU A 136 -2.45 -13.18 14.13
CA LEU A 136 -2.38 -12.48 12.85
C LEU A 136 -3.20 -13.17 11.76
N GLU A 137 -3.21 -14.51 11.71
CA GLU A 137 -4.07 -15.25 10.77
C GLU A 137 -5.54 -14.99 11.04
N SER A 138 -5.95 -14.94 12.30
CA SER A 138 -7.31 -14.57 12.69
C SER A 138 -7.64 -13.14 12.28
N TYR A 139 -6.76 -12.18 12.59
CA TYR A 139 -6.89 -10.78 12.21
C TYR A 139 -7.08 -10.59 10.71
N PHE A 140 -6.16 -11.15 9.90
CA PHE A 140 -6.19 -11.01 8.46
C PHE A 140 -7.35 -11.77 7.83
N THR A 141 -7.79 -12.89 8.41
CA THR A 141 -8.97 -13.60 7.94
C THR A 141 -10.24 -12.77 8.15
N GLY A 142 -10.37 -12.13 9.32
CA GLY A 142 -11.47 -11.22 9.60
C GLY A 142 -11.49 -9.99 8.68
N ARG A 143 -10.33 -9.43 8.35
CA ARG A 143 -10.21 -8.26 7.46
C ARG A 143 -10.38 -8.58 5.97
N TYR A 144 -9.69 -9.62 5.50
CA TYR A 144 -9.44 -9.84 4.07
C TYR A 144 -10.09 -11.13 3.54
N GLY A 145 -10.83 -11.86 4.39
CA GLY A 145 -11.57 -13.07 4.01
C GLY A 145 -10.74 -14.35 4.13
N ALA A 146 -11.12 -15.39 3.40
CA ALA A 146 -10.51 -16.70 3.57
C ALA A 146 -9.03 -16.74 3.11
N PRO A 147 -8.10 -17.27 3.93
CA PRO A 147 -6.70 -17.46 3.54
C PRO A 147 -6.52 -18.57 2.51
N LYS A 148 -5.37 -18.54 1.84
CA LYS A 148 -4.86 -19.61 0.98
C LYS A 148 -3.37 -19.84 1.26
N PRO A 149 -2.85 -21.07 1.13
CA PRO A 149 -1.41 -21.29 1.14
C PRO A 149 -0.73 -20.56 -0.04
N GLY A 150 0.40 -19.88 0.20
CA GLY A 150 1.14 -19.15 -0.83
C GLY A 150 2.44 -18.52 -0.32
N ASP A 151 3.42 -18.29 -1.21
CA ASP A 151 4.71 -17.64 -0.89
C ASP A 151 5.53 -18.28 0.26
N GLY A 152 5.26 -19.55 0.57
CA GLY A 152 5.85 -20.26 1.71
C GLY A 152 5.21 -19.91 3.06
N GLY A 153 3.99 -19.40 3.05
CA GLY A 153 3.18 -19.09 4.23
C GLY A 153 1.69 -19.00 3.90
N THR A 154 1.00 -18.10 4.59
CA THR A 154 -0.44 -17.85 4.43
C THR A 154 -0.66 -16.55 3.67
N VAL A 155 -1.57 -16.55 2.69
CA VAL A 155 -1.86 -15.41 1.82
C VAL A 155 -3.35 -15.10 1.79
N TRP A 156 -3.69 -13.82 1.82
CA TRP A 156 -5.03 -13.30 1.58
C TRP A 156 -5.04 -12.44 0.33
N THR A 157 -6.13 -12.51 -0.43
CA THR A 157 -6.31 -11.68 -1.62
C THR A 157 -7.72 -11.11 -1.60
N GLU A 158 -7.82 -9.79 -1.50
CA GLU A 158 -9.10 -9.09 -1.54
C GLU A 158 -9.50 -8.81 -3.00
N GLN A 159 -10.81 -8.74 -3.26
CA GLN A 159 -11.35 -8.39 -4.59
C GLN A 159 -10.86 -7.03 -5.12
N LYS A 160 -10.43 -6.12 -4.23
CA LYS A 160 -9.91 -4.79 -4.58
C LYS A 160 -8.43 -4.79 -5.00
N GLY A 161 -7.81 -5.97 -5.12
CA GLY A 161 -6.44 -6.10 -5.61
C GLY A 161 -5.37 -5.92 -4.54
N TYR A 162 -5.70 -6.13 -3.26
CA TYR A 162 -4.71 -6.25 -2.20
C TYR A 162 -4.25 -7.70 -2.04
N LYS A 163 -2.96 -7.86 -1.77
CA LYS A 163 -2.31 -9.12 -1.39
C LYS A 163 -1.66 -8.93 -0.03
N ILE A 164 -2.01 -9.82 0.91
CA ILE A 164 -1.40 -9.91 2.22
C ILE A 164 -0.69 -11.24 2.31
N SER A 165 0.55 -11.27 2.79
CA SER A 165 1.27 -12.52 3.08
C SER A 165 1.79 -12.50 4.51
N LEU A 166 1.66 -13.64 5.19
CA LEU A 166 2.24 -13.91 6.50
C LEU A 166 3.12 -15.16 6.39
N LYS A 167 4.37 -15.06 6.84
CA LYS A 167 5.35 -16.13 6.70
C LYS A 167 6.16 -16.34 7.97
N ASP A 168 6.30 -17.59 8.41
CA ASP A 168 7.35 -18.00 9.33
C ASP A 168 8.71 -17.96 8.61
N VAL A 169 9.56 -17.04 9.03
CA VAL A 169 10.91 -16.83 8.48
C VAL A 169 12.00 -17.32 9.44
N SER A 170 11.61 -18.06 10.48
CA SER A 170 12.53 -18.50 11.52
C SER A 170 13.61 -19.44 10.99
N LYS A 171 14.83 -19.28 11.48
CA LYS A 171 15.99 -20.11 11.13
C LYS A 171 16.82 -20.44 12.37
N GLY A 172 16.84 -21.71 12.75
CA GLY A 172 17.56 -22.15 13.95
C GLY A 172 17.00 -21.49 15.20
N LYS A 173 17.80 -20.62 15.83
CA LYS A 173 17.43 -19.85 17.03
C LYS A 173 16.87 -18.45 16.72
N ASP A 174 16.89 -18.05 15.46
CA ASP A 174 16.36 -16.76 15.03
C ASP A 174 14.88 -16.97 14.71
N PHE A 175 13.99 -16.49 15.58
CA PHE A 175 12.55 -16.67 15.44
C PHE A 175 11.91 -15.40 14.89
N GLY A 176 11.03 -15.52 13.91
CA GLY A 176 10.37 -14.35 13.35
C GLY A 176 9.26 -14.63 12.36
N LEU A 177 8.44 -13.61 12.16
CA LEU A 177 7.37 -13.57 11.18
C LEU A 177 7.60 -12.41 10.22
N LYS A 178 7.31 -12.62 8.94
CA LYS A 178 7.28 -11.55 7.94
C LYS A 178 5.87 -11.33 7.44
N ILE A 179 5.42 -10.10 7.48
CA ILE A 179 4.16 -9.64 6.91
C ILE A 179 4.46 -8.72 5.72
N LYS A 180 3.68 -8.86 4.66
CA LYS A 180 3.63 -7.89 3.56
C LYS A 180 2.19 -7.59 3.23
N ILE A 181 1.86 -6.32 3.09
CA ILE A 181 0.55 -5.80 2.66
C ILE A 181 0.82 -4.90 1.46
N GLY A 182 0.21 -5.18 0.32
CA GLY A 182 0.41 -4.37 -0.88
C GLY A 182 -0.57 -4.68 -1.99
N LEU A 183 -0.49 -3.95 -3.10
CA LEU A 183 -1.28 -4.22 -4.30
C LEU A 183 -0.76 -5.49 -5.01
N VAL A 184 -1.66 -6.33 -5.52
CA VAL A 184 -1.35 -7.53 -6.33
C VAL A 184 -0.45 -7.19 -7.53
N ASN A 185 -0.60 -5.98 -8.09
CA ASN A 185 0.20 -5.47 -9.20
C ASN A 185 1.22 -4.40 -8.79
N GLY A 186 1.29 -4.03 -7.51
CA GLY A 186 2.30 -3.11 -7.00
C GLY A 186 3.56 -3.89 -6.67
N SER A 187 4.56 -3.86 -7.56
CA SER A 187 5.88 -4.34 -7.17
C SER A 187 6.45 -3.40 -6.09
N PRO A 188 6.89 -3.92 -4.92
CA PRO A 188 7.81 -3.18 -4.09
C PRO A 188 9.12 -3.12 -4.87
N THR A 189 9.33 -2.04 -5.61
CA THR A 189 10.60 -1.79 -6.28
C THR A 189 11.59 -1.31 -5.23
N ALA A 190 12.17 -2.24 -4.49
CA ALA A 190 13.44 -1.98 -3.84
C ALA A 190 14.49 -1.92 -4.95
N SER A 191 14.92 -0.71 -5.34
CA SER A 191 16.05 -0.56 -6.25
C SER A 191 17.30 -1.09 -5.57
N LYS A 192 17.83 -2.22 -6.06
CA LYS A 192 19.20 -2.64 -5.76
C LYS A 192 20.14 -1.50 -6.17
N LYS A 193 20.93 -0.98 -5.23
CA LYS A 193 22.18 -0.28 -5.55
C LYS A 193 23.26 -1.28 -5.95
#